data_AF-A0A9D3RMW8-F1
#
_entry.id   AF-A0A9D3RMW8-F1
#
_cell.length_a   1.000
_cell.length_b   1.000
_cell.length_c   1.000
_cell.angle_alpha   90.00
_cell.angle_beta   90.00
_cell.angle_gamma   90.00
#
_symmetry.space_group_name_H-M   'P 1'
#
loop_
_entity.id
_entity.type
_entity.pdbx_description
1 polymer ?
#
loop_
_entity_poly.entity_id
_entity_poly.type
_entity_poly.pdbx_seq_one_letter_code
_entity_poly.pdbx_strand_id
1 'polypeptide(L)'
;MKSQGSEWRYVILSTVRSRPVSEIDNEPTKAWLTRHLGFVMDPNQVNVGLTRAQEGLCIIGNKNLLRCSALWKRLLRHYQEKNCVMDCAKDIQVQKPGAKTFKRFSKSRS
;
A
#
# COMPACT_ATOMS: atom_id res chain seq x y z
N MET A 1 8.87 -1.80 16.70
CA MET A 1 7.99 -2.98 16.77
C MET A 1 8.43 -3.99 15.72
N LYS A 2 8.82 -5.20 16.14
CA LYS A 2 9.21 -6.28 15.23
C LYS A 2 7.95 -7.03 14.79
N SER A 3 7.53 -6.84 13.54
CA SER A 3 6.35 -7.47 12.93
C SER A 3 6.66 -8.82 12.28
N GLN A 4 7.66 -9.54 12.79
CA GLN A 4 8.05 -10.83 12.24
C GLN A 4 7.22 -11.93 12.90
N GLY A 5 6.24 -12.48 12.18
CA GLY A 5 5.45 -13.64 12.62
C GLY A 5 3.96 -13.41 12.84
N SER A 6 3.46 -12.18 12.69
CA SER A 6 2.03 -11.86 12.87
C SER A 6 1.39 -11.42 11.55
N GLU A 7 0.28 -12.04 11.18
CA GLU A 7 -0.57 -11.63 10.07
C GLU A 7 -1.68 -10.69 10.56
N TRP A 8 -2.16 -9.83 9.66
CA TRP A 8 -3.18 -8.82 9.95
C TRP A 8 -4.30 -8.90 8.93
N ARG A 9 -5.54 -8.69 9.36
CA ARG A 9 -6.70 -8.63 8.45
C ARG A 9 -6.50 -7.57 7.36
N TYR A 10 -6.02 -6.39 7.75
CA TYR A 10 -5.73 -5.30 6.84
C TYR A 10 -4.32 -4.76 7.07
N VAL A 11 -3.63 -4.43 5.97
CA VAL A 11 -2.31 -3.77 6.00
C VAL A 11 -2.36 -2.49 5.18
N ILE A 12 -1.83 -1.40 5.74
CA ILE A 12 -1.57 -0.16 5.02
C ILE A 12 -0.06 0.04 4.95
N LEU A 13 0.50 0.00 3.73
CA LEU A 13 1.92 0.16 3.47
C LEU A 13 2.18 1.56 2.89
N SER A 14 2.80 2.44 3.67
CA SER A 14 3.27 3.73 3.18
C SER A 14 4.73 3.62 2.73
N THR A 15 5.03 4.05 1.50
CA THR A 15 6.42 4.04 1.01
C THR A 15 7.24 5.22 1.52
N VAL A 16 6.60 6.30 2.01
CA VAL A 16 7.22 7.52 2.58
C VAL A 16 8.14 8.31 1.63
N ARG A 17 8.66 7.70 0.55
CA ARG A 17 9.56 8.31 -0.44
C ARG A 17 8.75 9.01 -1.53
N SER A 18 9.04 10.29 -1.76
CA SER A 18 8.42 11.09 -2.81
C SER A 18 9.39 12.12 -3.38
N ARG A 19 9.28 12.37 -4.69
CA ARG A 19 10.00 13.41 -5.45
C ARG A 19 9.06 14.00 -6.50
N PRO A 20 9.19 15.30 -6.83
CA PRO A 20 8.47 15.87 -7.96
C PRO A 20 8.95 15.23 -9.26
N VAL A 21 8.08 15.15 -10.26
CA VAL A 21 8.37 14.46 -11.53
C VAL A 21 9.60 15.03 -12.24
N SER A 22 9.85 16.34 -12.12
CA SER A 22 11.03 17.01 -12.67
C SER A 22 12.36 16.57 -12.06
N GLU A 23 12.35 16.01 -10.86
CA GLU A 23 13.55 15.50 -10.15
C GLU A 23 13.72 13.99 -10.31
N ILE A 24 12.81 13.31 -11.02
CA ILE A 24 12.89 11.87 -11.24
C ILE A 24 13.74 11.62 -12.49
N ASP A 25 14.83 10.88 -12.29
CA ASP A 25 15.70 10.44 -13.37
C ASP A 25 14.96 9.40 -14.22
N ASN A 26 14.98 9.59 -15.55
CA ASN A 26 14.36 8.67 -16.51
C ASN A 26 15.16 7.37 -16.66
N GLU A 27 16.48 7.42 -16.43
CA GLU A 27 17.40 6.29 -16.50
C GLU A 27 18.23 6.18 -15.21
N PRO A 28 17.56 5.94 -14.07
CA PRO A 28 18.19 6.03 -12.77
C PRO A 28 19.23 4.92 -12.57
N THR A 29 20.43 5.32 -12.18
CA THR A 29 21.49 4.38 -11.80
C THR A 29 21.10 3.60 -10.54
N LYS A 30 21.74 2.44 -10.31
CA LYS A 30 21.55 1.67 -9.06
C LYS A 30 21.84 2.51 -7.81
N ALA A 31 22.86 3.37 -7.84
CA ALA A 31 23.19 4.27 -6.74
C ALA A 31 22.08 5.30 -6.50
N TRP A 32 21.52 5.87 -7.58
CA TRP A 32 20.38 6.79 -7.50
C TRP A 32 19.16 6.10 -6.87
N LEU A 33 18.84 4.89 -7.31
CA LEU A 33 17.72 4.10 -6.76
C LEU A 33 17.90 3.82 -5.27
N THR A 34 19.09 3.38 -4.84
CA THR A 34 19.38 3.16 -3.42
C THR A 34 19.23 4.44 -2.60
N ARG A 35 19.71 5.57 -3.12
CA ARG A 35 19.59 6.87 -2.44
C ARG A 35 18.14 7.32 -2.30
N HIS A 36 17.30 7.15 -3.34
CA HIS A 36 15.97 7.75 -3.38
C HIS A 36 14.84 6.81 -2.95
N LEU A 37 14.96 5.50 -3.19
CA LEU A 37 13.98 4.50 -2.78
C LEU A 37 14.40 3.72 -1.53
N GLY A 38 15.71 3.53 -1.30
CA GLY A 38 16.24 2.90 -0.09
C GLY A 38 15.59 1.55 0.21
N PHE A 39 15.17 1.37 1.46
CA PHE A 39 14.58 0.12 1.98
C PHE A 39 13.28 -0.30 1.26
N VAL A 40 12.61 0.63 0.58
CA VAL A 40 11.38 0.33 -0.18
C VAL A 40 11.68 -0.64 -1.32
N MET A 41 12.94 -0.74 -1.77
CA MET A 41 13.34 -1.71 -2.78
C MET A 41 13.73 -3.09 -2.24
N ASP A 42 13.83 -3.27 -0.92
CA ASP A 42 14.18 -4.57 -0.35
C ASP A 42 13.04 -5.57 -0.60
N PRO A 43 13.27 -6.61 -1.44
CA PRO A 43 12.22 -7.59 -1.76
C PRO A 43 11.70 -8.30 -0.52
N ASN A 44 12.53 -8.53 0.49
CA ASN A 44 12.09 -9.20 1.71
C ASN A 44 11.10 -8.33 2.49
N GLN A 45 11.37 -7.02 2.58
CA GLN A 45 10.47 -6.08 3.25
C GLN A 45 9.16 -5.90 2.49
N VAL A 46 9.23 -5.82 1.15
CA VAL A 46 8.03 -5.76 0.30
C VAL A 46 7.21 -7.03 0.44
N ASN A 47 7.84 -8.21 0.34
CA ASN A 47 7.16 -9.50 0.47
C ASN A 47 6.52 -9.66 1.84
N VAL A 48 7.16 -9.20 2.92
CA VAL A 48 6.55 -9.18 4.25
C VAL A 48 5.30 -8.31 4.24
N GLY A 49 5.39 -7.06 3.77
CA GLY A 49 4.24 -6.16 3.69
C GLY A 49 3.08 -6.72 2.85
N LEU A 50 3.39 -7.38 1.73
CA LEU A 50 2.40 -8.00 0.85
C LEU A 50 1.74 -9.24 1.47
N THR A 51 2.51 -10.12 2.09
CA THR A 51 2.03 -11.42 2.60
C THR A 51 1.44 -11.35 4.02
N ARG A 52 1.63 -10.24 4.75
CA ARG A 52 0.99 -10.06 6.06
C ARG A 52 -0.49 -9.70 5.99
N ALA A 53 -1.03 -9.32 4.82
CA ALA A 53 -2.43 -8.95 4.66
C ALA A 53 -3.30 -10.18 4.37
N GLN A 54 -4.32 -10.42 5.21
CA GLN A 54 -5.25 -11.54 5.02
C GLN A 54 -6.48 -11.18 4.17
N GLU A 55 -7.06 -9.99 4.40
CA GLU A 55 -8.29 -9.54 3.72
C GLU A 55 -8.06 -8.34 2.80
N GLY A 56 -7.16 -7.43 3.16
CA GLY A 56 -6.93 -6.23 2.35
C GLY A 56 -5.57 -5.59 2.55
N LEU A 57 -5.02 -5.09 1.44
CA LEU A 57 -3.77 -4.35 1.39
C LEU A 57 -3.98 -3.02 0.67
N CYS A 58 -3.58 -1.93 1.31
CA CYS A 58 -3.52 -0.61 0.69
C CYS A 58 -2.07 -0.12 0.65
N ILE A 59 -1.57 0.23 -0.53
CA ILE A 59 -0.23 0.81 -0.70
C ILE A 59 -0.36 2.29 -1.04
N ILE A 60 0.28 3.14 -0.26
CA ILE A 60 0.28 4.60 -0.44
C ILE A 60 1.70 5.05 -0.78
N GLY A 61 1.89 5.65 -1.95
CA GLY A 61 3.20 6.10 -2.39
C GLY A 61 3.20 6.85 -3.71
N ASN A 62 4.34 7.48 -4.03
CA ASN A 62 4.52 8.19 -5.28
C ASN A 62 4.74 7.21 -6.44
N LYS A 63 3.71 6.98 -7.26
CA LYS A 63 3.75 6.04 -8.39
C LYS A 63 4.89 6.32 -9.38
N ASN A 64 5.22 7.59 -9.62
CA ASN A 64 6.21 7.98 -10.61
C ASN A 64 7.61 7.59 -10.12
N LEU A 65 7.90 7.86 -8.84
CA LEU A 65 9.16 7.48 -8.22
C LEU A 65 9.30 5.96 -8.08
N LEU A 66 8.23 5.27 -7.71
CA LEU A 66 8.24 3.81 -7.54
C LEU A 66 8.46 3.07 -8.88
N ARG A 67 7.97 3.60 -10.00
CA ARG A 67 8.18 3.02 -11.34
C ARG A 67 9.64 2.93 -11.77
N CYS A 68 10.54 3.72 -11.16
CA CYS A 68 11.98 3.66 -11.40
C CYS A 68 12.61 2.32 -10.98
N SER A 69 12.02 1.61 -10.00
CA SER A 69 12.49 0.29 -9.58
C SER A 69 11.80 -0.82 -10.37
N ALA A 70 12.56 -1.78 -10.92
CA ALA A 70 12.00 -2.93 -11.64
C ALA A 70 10.94 -3.73 -10.85
N LEU A 71 11.17 -3.95 -9.55
CA LEU A 71 10.23 -4.64 -8.65
C LEU A 71 8.87 -3.92 -8.60
N TRP A 72 8.89 -2.64 -8.22
CA TRP A 72 7.71 -1.78 -8.12
C TRP A 72 7.04 -1.51 -9.47
N LYS A 73 7.81 -1.38 -10.56
CA LYS A 73 7.27 -1.27 -11.92
C LYS A 73 6.40 -2.49 -12.25
N ARG A 74 6.88 -3.69 -11.93
CA ARG A 74 6.10 -4.94 -12.11
C ARG A 74 4.88 -4.98 -11.22
N LEU A 75 5.01 -4.58 -9.95
CA LEU A 75 3.89 -4.56 -8.99
C LEU A 75 2.80 -3.56 -9.41
N LEU A 76 3.19 -2.34 -9.80
CA LEU A 76 2.27 -1.31 -10.28
C LEU A 76 1.56 -1.74 -11.56
N ARG A 77 2.27 -2.38 -12.50
CA ARG A 77 1.64 -2.94 -13.70
C ARG A 77 0.58 -3.98 -13.35
N HIS A 78 0.88 -4.90 -12.43
CA HIS A 78 -0.08 -5.91 -11.96
C HIS A 78 -1.34 -5.29 -11.36
N TYR A 79 -1.21 -4.26 -10.51
CA TYR A 79 -2.37 -3.57 -9.93
C TYR A 79 -3.11 -2.71 -10.95
N GLN A 80 -2.42 -2.14 -11.94
CA GLN A 80 -3.03 -1.34 -12.99
C GLN A 80 -3.89 -2.21 -13.92
N GLU A 81 -3.40 -3.41 -14.29
CA GLU A 81 -4.17 -4.42 -15.04
C GLU A 81 -5.44 -4.87 -14.30
N LYS A 82 -5.45 -4.80 -12.97
CA LYS A 82 -6.61 -5.11 -12.12
C LYS A 82 -7.49 -3.91 -11.79
N ASN A 83 -7.23 -2.74 -12.36
CA ASN A 83 -7.91 -1.47 -12.03
C ASN A 83 -7.83 -1.11 -10.53
N CYS A 84 -6.71 -1.46 -9.87
CA CYS A 84 -6.45 -1.22 -8.45
C CYS A 84 -5.43 -0.09 -8.20
N VAL A 85 -5.17 0.76 -9.18
CA VAL A 85 -4.29 1.93 -9.03
C VAL A 85 -5.15 3.19 -9.12
N MET A 86 -5.14 3.98 -8.05
CA MET A 86 -5.83 5.27 -7.97
C MET A 86 -4.80 6.39 -7.97
N ASP A 87 -5.06 7.44 -8.73
CA ASP A 87 -4.12 8.55 -8.90
C ASP A 87 -4.29 9.65 -7.86
N CYS A 88 -5.52 9.85 -7.38
CA CYS A 88 -5.80 10.86 -6.38
C CYS A 88 -6.47 10.25 -5.16
N ALA A 89 -6.10 10.76 -3.98
CA ALA A 89 -6.79 10.40 -2.74
C ALA A 89 -8.29 10.74 -2.77
N LYS A 90 -8.69 11.72 -3.59
CA LYS A 90 -10.11 12.09 -3.80
C LYS A 90 -10.94 11.00 -4.48
N ASP A 91 -10.29 10.05 -5.17
CA ASP A 91 -10.97 8.95 -5.85
C ASP A 91 -11.27 7.79 -4.86
N ILE A 92 -10.77 7.89 -3.62
CA ILE A 92 -11.05 6.93 -2.56
C ILE A 92 -12.45 7.21 -1.99
N GLN A 93 -13.41 6.38 -2.38
CA GLN A 93 -14.76 6.41 -1.82
C GLN A 93 -14.88 5.42 -0.67
N VAL A 94 -15.07 5.93 0.55
CA VAL A 94 -15.37 5.10 1.71
C VAL A 94 -16.86 4.78 1.69
N GLN A 95 -17.22 3.52 1.45
CA GLN A 95 -18.59 3.06 1.66
C GLN A 95 -18.88 3.11 3.17
N LYS A 96 -19.84 3.94 3.58
CA LYS A 96 -20.34 3.89 4.95
C LYS A 96 -20.93 2.50 5.18
N PRO A 97 -20.54 1.76 6.22
CA PRO A 97 -21.23 0.53 6.55
C PRO A 97 -22.72 0.85 6.71
N GLY A 98 -23.56 0.22 5.88
CA GLY A 98 -25.00 0.38 5.97
C GLY A 98 -25.42 0.17 7.42
N ALA A 99 -26.21 1.10 7.97
CA ALA A 99 -26.63 1.11 9.36
C ALA A 99 -27.23 -0.25 9.74
N LYS A 100 -26.41 -1.14 10.32
CA LYS A 100 -26.93 -2.36 10.95
C LYS A 100 -27.54 -1.89 12.26
N THR A 101 -28.86 -1.73 12.27
CA THR A 101 -29.65 -1.50 13.49
C THR A 101 -29.27 -2.59 14.50
N PHE A 102 -28.44 -2.25 15.47
CA PHE A 102 -28.13 -3.10 16.59
C PHE A 102 -29.44 -3.25 17.37
N LYS A 103 -30.15 -4.37 17.19
CA LYS A 103 -31.28 -4.71 18.06
C LYS A 103 -30.69 -4.92 19.45
N ARG A 104 -30.87 -3.89 20.30
CA ARG A 104 -30.55 -3.94 21.72
C ARG A 104 -31.37 -5.06 22.32
N PHE A 105 -30.75 -6.21 22.60
CA PHE A 105 -31.40 -7.26 23.37
C PHE A 105 -31.67 -6.70 24.76
N SER A 106 -32.93 -6.32 25.00
CA SER A 106 -33.43 -6.06 26.34
C SER A 106 -33.46 -7.39 27.08
N LYS A 107 -32.56 -7.57 28.04
CA LYS A 107 -32.68 -8.64 29.03
C LYS A 107 -33.94 -8.37 29.85
N SER A 108 -35.01 -9.14 29.58
CA SER A 108 -36.16 -9.25 30.46
C SER A 108 -35.76 -10.03 31.71
N ARG A 109 -36.29 -9.57 32.84
CA ARG A 109 -36.02 -9.96 34.23
C ARG A 109 -36.07 -11.48 34.50
N SER A 110 -35.37 -11.86 35.57
CA SER A 110 -35.93 -12.67 36.67
C SER A 110 -35.24 -12.21 37.95
#